data_AF-Q18IH2-F1
#
_entry.id   AF-Q18IH2-F1
#
_cell.length_a   1.000
_cell.length_b   1.000
_cell.length_c   1.000
_cell.angle_alpha   90.00
_cell.angle_beta   90.00
_cell.angle_gamma   90.00
#
_symmetry.space_group_name_H-M   'P 1'
#
loop_
_entity.id
_entity.type
_entity.pdbx_description
1 polymer ?
#
loop_
_entity_poly.entity_id
_entity_poly.type
_entity_poly.pdbx_seq_one_letter_code
_entity_poly.pdbx_strand_id
1 'polypeptide(L)'
;MTWKEDIREELIRYQEEKEQRQFRLHDFYDYSEQRLASKHPRNNHVRAKIRQVLQQLRDADEIKFVDDAGTYHANAVEDSDESQQQDTNKKSMEIGILEQMEDEFEDI
;
A
#
# COMPACT_ATOMS: atom_id res chain seq x y z
N MET A 1 -1.18 14.00 -8.22
CA MET A 1 -1.09 13.04 -7.10
C MET A 1 -1.27 11.67 -7.68
N THR A 2 -0.26 10.82 -7.52
CA THR A 2 -0.34 9.40 -7.87
C THR A 2 -1.05 8.62 -6.76
N TRP A 3 -1.61 7.44 -7.08
CA TRP A 3 -2.20 6.54 -6.08
C TRP A 3 -1.25 6.23 -4.92
N LYS A 4 0.05 6.14 -5.19
CA LYS A 4 1.08 5.89 -4.20
C LYS A 4 1.18 7.03 -3.19
N GLU A 5 1.19 8.27 -3.67
CA GLU A 5 1.24 9.46 -2.81
C GLU A 5 -0.03 9.60 -1.98
N ASP A 6 -1.20 9.45 -2.60
CA ASP A 6 -2.49 9.56 -1.90
C ASP A 6 -2.62 8.51 -0.78
N ILE A 7 -2.18 7.27 -1.03
CA ILE A 7 -2.23 6.21 -0.03
C ILE A 7 -1.24 6.47 1.10
N ARG A 8 -0.04 7.00 0.81
CA ARG A 8 0.89 7.41 1.87
C ARG A 8 0.30 8.49 2.76
N GLU A 9 -0.31 9.53 2.17
CA GLU A 9 -0.97 10.58 2.94
C GLU A 9 -2.09 10.02 3.82
N GLU A 10 -2.91 9.13 3.29
CA GLU A 10 -3.98 8.48 4.08
C GLU A 10 -3.42 7.59 5.19
N LEU A 11 -2.28 6.91 4.97
CA LEU A 11 -1.60 6.12 6.00
C LEU A 11 -1.06 6.99 7.13
N ILE A 12 -0.41 8.12 6.80
CA ILE A 12 0.08 9.08 7.79
C ILE A 12 -1.10 9.60 8.62
N ARG A 13 -2.17 10.05 7.95
CA ARG A 13 -3.38 10.54 8.61
C ARG A 13 -4.01 9.49 9.51
N TYR A 14 -4.11 8.23 9.06
CA TYR A 14 -4.66 7.14 9.87
C TYR A 14 -3.83 6.91 11.14
N GLN A 15 -2.50 6.92 11.02
CA GLN A 15 -1.59 6.74 12.16
C GLN A 15 -1.67 7.89 13.15
N GLU A 16 -1.76 9.13 12.67
CA GLU A 16 -1.95 10.32 13.50
C GLU A 16 -3.30 10.28 14.24
N GLU A 17 -4.37 9.86 13.55
CA GLU A 17 -5.72 9.81 14.14
C GLU A 17 -5.89 8.68 15.15
N LYS A 18 -5.26 7.52 14.92
CA LYS A 18 -5.36 6.35 15.80
C LYS A 18 -4.26 6.29 16.86
N GLU A 19 -3.27 7.16 16.79
CA GLU A 19 -2.05 7.12 17.62
C GLU A 19 -1.39 5.72 17.61
N GLN A 20 -1.52 5.01 16.49
CA GLN A 20 -1.07 3.62 16.33
C GLN A 20 -0.30 3.47 15.02
N ARG A 21 0.89 2.86 15.10
CA ARG A 21 1.71 2.52 13.93
C ARG A 21 1.24 1.24 13.21
N GLN A 22 0.33 0.50 13.84
CA GLN A 22 -0.24 -0.73 13.31
C GLN A 22 -1.66 -0.46 12.81
N PHE A 23 -2.00 -1.05 11.67
CA PHE A 23 -3.32 -0.95 11.08
C PHE A 23 -3.70 -2.26 10.41
N ARG A 24 -4.99 -2.58 10.39
CA ARG A 24 -5.51 -3.70 9.62
C ARG A 24 -5.91 -3.22 8.25
N LEU A 25 -5.70 -4.06 7.24
CA LEU A 25 -6.08 -3.77 5.87
C LEU A 25 -7.57 -3.44 5.73
N HIS A 26 -8.42 -4.17 6.47
CA HIS A 26 -9.85 -3.94 6.48
C HIS A 26 -10.21 -2.57 7.04
N ASP A 27 -9.67 -2.22 8.21
CA ASP A 27 -9.89 -0.91 8.84
C ASP A 27 -9.40 0.24 7.96
N PHE A 28 -8.28 0.03 7.26
CA PHE A 28 -7.75 0.99 6.30
C PHE A 28 -8.67 1.15 5.07
N TYR A 29 -9.30 0.07 4.60
CA TYR A 29 -10.30 0.17 3.53
C TYR A 29 -11.48 1.02 3.98
N ASP A 30 -12.09 0.73 5.13
CA ASP A 30 -13.24 1.48 5.61
C ASP A 30 -12.90 2.96 5.86
N TYR A 31 -11.66 3.26 6.25
CA TYR A 31 -11.19 4.63 6.45
C TYR A 31 -10.91 5.40 5.16
N SER A 32 -10.18 4.79 4.22
CA SER A 32 -9.59 5.49 3.07
C SER A 32 -10.39 5.35 1.78
N GLU A 33 -11.23 4.33 1.65
CA GLU A 33 -11.95 4.00 0.40
C GLU A 33 -12.74 5.19 -0.14
N GLN A 34 -13.54 5.86 0.70
CA GLN A 34 -14.38 6.97 0.23
C GLN A 34 -13.54 8.17 -0.22
N ARG A 35 -12.45 8.49 0.47
CA ARG A 35 -11.55 9.60 0.12
C ARG A 35 -10.79 9.29 -1.16
N LEU A 36 -10.23 8.09 -1.26
CA LEU A 36 -9.49 7.64 -2.45
C LEU A 36 -10.41 7.51 -3.67
N ALA A 37 -11.64 7.01 -3.50
CA ALA A 37 -12.65 6.98 -4.56
C ALA A 37 -13.01 8.39 -5.04
N SER A 38 -13.12 9.35 -4.12
CA SER A 38 -13.43 10.74 -4.47
C SER A 38 -12.27 11.42 -5.21
N LYS A 39 -11.02 11.10 -4.85
CA LYS A 39 -9.81 11.61 -5.53
C LYS A 39 -9.58 10.93 -6.89
N HIS A 40 -9.94 9.66 -7.01
CA HIS A 40 -9.76 8.84 -8.21
C HIS A 40 -11.09 8.28 -8.72
N PRO A 41 -12.04 9.14 -9.14
CA PRO A 41 -13.42 8.74 -9.46
C PRO A 41 -13.53 7.82 -10.68
N ARG A 42 -12.47 7.72 -11.48
CA ARG A 42 -12.42 6.89 -12.69
C ARG A 42 -12.09 5.42 -12.38
N ASN A 43 -11.71 5.10 -11.14
CA ASN A 43 -11.37 3.74 -10.72
C ASN A 43 -12.53 3.08 -9.96
N ASN A 44 -13.13 2.05 -10.56
CA ASN A 44 -14.20 1.26 -9.92
C ASN A 44 -13.69 0.17 -8.94
N HIS A 45 -12.37 -0.02 -8.83
CA HIS A 45 -11.73 -1.05 -8.03
C HIS A 45 -10.72 -0.47 -7.02
N VAL A 46 -11.18 0.48 -6.20
CA VAL A 46 -10.36 1.21 -5.22
C VAL A 46 -9.62 0.28 -4.25
N ARG A 47 -10.31 -0.70 -3.63
CA ARG A 47 -9.68 -1.68 -2.71
C ARG A 47 -8.57 -2.49 -3.34
N ALA A 48 -8.73 -2.87 -4.61
CA ALA A 48 -7.72 -3.63 -5.34
C ALA A 48 -6.47 -2.78 -5.59
N LYS A 49 -6.65 -1.51 -5.99
CA LYS A 49 -5.54 -0.58 -6.19
C LYS A 49 -4.82 -0.25 -4.88
N ILE A 50 -5.57 -0.06 -3.78
CA ILE A 50 -5.00 0.08 -2.44
C ILE A 50 -4.13 -1.13 -2.10
N ARG A 51 -4.62 -2.35 -2.31
CA ARG A 51 -3.85 -3.56 -2.03
C ARG A 51 -2.57 -3.63 -2.85
N GLN A 52 -2.63 -3.29 -4.13
CA GLN A 52 -1.47 -3.28 -5.02
C GLN A 52 -0.42 -2.27 -4.54
N VAL A 53 -0.83 -1.05 -4.21
CA VAL A 53 0.10 -0.02 -3.70
C VAL A 53 0.68 -0.43 -2.34
N LEU A 54 -0.12 -1.00 -1.43
CA LEU A 54 0.40 -1.51 -0.16
C LEU A 54 1.42 -2.63 -0.37
N GLN A 55 1.24 -3.50 -1.38
CA GLN A 55 2.25 -4.49 -1.74
C GLN A 55 3.55 -3.82 -2.20
N GLN A 56 3.47 -2.78 -3.05
CA GLN A 56 4.64 -2.02 -3.47
C GLN A 56 5.34 -1.33 -2.28
N LEU A 57 4.58 -0.74 -1.35
CA LEU A 57 5.13 -0.12 -0.14
C LEU A 57 5.80 -1.14 0.77
N ARG A 58 5.24 -2.35 0.87
CA ARG A 58 5.84 -3.45 1.61
C ARG A 58 7.13 -3.93 0.97
N ASP A 59 7.12 -4.09 -0.35
CA ASP A 59 8.29 -4.53 -1.10
C ASP A 59 9.41 -3.47 -1.08
N ALA A 60 9.07 -2.21 -0.78
CA ALA A 60 9.99 -1.10 -0.52
C ALA A 60 10.42 -0.94 0.96
N ASP A 61 10.07 -1.88 1.85
CA ASP A 61 10.29 -1.85 3.31
C ASP A 61 9.66 -0.65 4.06
N GLU A 62 8.75 0.10 3.42
CA GLU A 62 8.00 1.21 4.04
C GLU A 62 6.96 0.67 5.05
N ILE A 63 6.40 -0.52 4.79
CA ILE A 63 5.45 -1.20 5.69
C ILE A 63 5.81 -2.69 5.84
N LYS A 64 5.47 -3.29 6.98
CA LYS A 64 5.73 -4.71 7.28
C LYS A 64 4.44 -5.45 7.57
N PHE A 65 4.33 -6.67 7.06
CA PHE A 65 3.21 -7.55 7.36
C PHE A 65 3.45 -8.21 8.72
N VAL A 66 2.49 -8.10 9.63
CA VAL A 66 2.62 -8.60 11.01
C VAL A 66 2.04 -10.00 11.13
N ASP A 67 0.88 -10.25 10.51
CA ASP A 67 0.16 -11.51 10.65
C ASP A 67 -0.76 -11.83 9.46
N ASP A 68 -1.04 -13.12 9.25
CA ASP A 68 -1.95 -13.64 8.22
C ASP A 68 -3.41 -13.13 8.32
N ALA A 69 -3.80 -12.44 9.40
CA ALA A 69 -5.12 -11.82 9.52
C ALA A 69 -5.18 -10.43 8.84
N GLY A 70 -4.10 -9.97 8.22
CA GLY A 70 -4.08 -8.75 7.40
C GLY A 70 -3.65 -7.51 8.16
N THR A 71 -2.84 -7.67 9.21
CA THR A 71 -2.27 -6.54 9.96
C THR A 71 -0.95 -6.09 9.36
N TYR A 72 -0.80 -4.77 9.24
CA TYR A 72 0.39 -4.10 8.74
C TYR A 72 0.97 -3.18 9.82
N HIS A 73 2.29 -3.08 9.86
CA HIS A 73 3.03 -2.16 10.69
C HIS A 73 3.73 -1.16 9.77
N ALA A 74 3.43 0.13 9.90
CA ALA A 74 4.20 1.14 9.19
C ALA A 74 5.57 1.26 9.85
N ASN A 75 6.62 1.04 9.07
CA ASN A 75 7.97 1.29 9.54
C ASN A 75 8.13 2.81 9.45
N ALA A 76 7.77 3.53 10.52
CA ALA A 76 8.16 4.93 10.64
C ALA A 76 9.66 4.95 10.38
N VAL A 77 10.09 5.71 9.37
CA VAL A 77 11.47 5.81 8.93
C VAL A 77 12.32 6.23 10.12
N GLU A 78 12.77 5.26 10.89
CA GLU A 78 13.86 5.40 11.83
C GLU A 78 15.10 5.33 10.95
N ASP A 79 15.58 6.53 10.62
CA ASP A 79 16.88 6.82 10.03
C ASP A 79 17.95 6.00 10.78
N SER A 80 18.34 4.86 10.22
CA SER A 80 19.47 4.05 10.70
C SER A 80 19.88 3.00 9.66
N ASP A 81 20.89 3.36 8.89
CA ASP A 81 22.03 2.55 8.45
C ASP A 81 21.88 1.00 8.43
N GLU A 82 21.89 0.48 7.20
CA GLU A 82 22.57 -0.73 6.73
C GLU A 82 22.67 -1.95 7.69
N SER A 83 21.89 -3.01 7.42
CA SER A 83 22.42 -4.36 7.13
C SER A 83 21.37 -5.49 7.20
N GLN A 84 21.25 -6.18 6.06
CA GLN A 84 21.16 -7.65 5.90
C GLN A 84 19.82 -8.39 6.09
N GLN A 85 19.26 -8.77 4.92
CA GLN A 85 18.85 -10.13 4.52
C GLN A 85 17.66 -10.80 5.22
N GLN A 86 16.57 -11.06 4.47
CA GLN A 86 16.22 -12.42 4.01
C GLN A 86 14.93 -12.48 3.18
N ASP A 87 15.05 -13.16 2.03
CA ASP A 87 14.09 -14.02 1.34
C ASP A 87 12.56 -13.78 1.49
N THR A 88 11.92 -13.42 0.37
CA THR A 88 10.80 -14.21 -0.19
C THR A 88 10.79 -14.16 -1.71
N ASN A 89 11.77 -14.79 -2.35
CA ASN A 89 11.65 -15.17 -3.76
C ASN A 89 10.66 -16.34 -3.90
N LYS A 90 9.34 -16.08 -3.90
CA LYS A 90 8.32 -17.05 -4.37
C LYS A 90 6.95 -16.45 -4.72
N LYS A 91 6.88 -15.42 -5.58
CA LYS A 91 5.67 -15.21 -6.41
C LYS A 91 5.97 -14.49 -7.73
N SER A 92 7.11 -14.81 -8.31
CA SER A 92 7.63 -14.27 -9.57
C SER A 92 6.95 -14.87 -10.82
N MET A 93 5.73 -15.43 -10.71
CA MET A 93 5.06 -16.13 -11.82
C MET A 93 3.54 -15.90 -11.95
N GLU A 94 2.94 -15.01 -11.16
CA GLU A 94 1.49 -14.71 -11.29
C GLU A 94 1.19 -13.22 -11.57
N ILE A 95 2.20 -12.34 -11.46
CA ILE A 95 2.09 -10.90 -11.77
C ILE A 95 2.39 -10.61 -13.24
N GLY A 96 2.71 -11.63 -14.05
CA GLY A 96 2.92 -11.46 -15.50
C GLY A 96 1.68 -11.04 -16.31
N ILE A 97 0.50 -10.88 -15.68
CA ILE A 97 -0.74 -10.47 -16.36
C ILE A 97 -1.16 -9.04 -15.98
N LEU A 98 -0.61 -8.43 -14.91
CA LEU A 98 -1.01 -7.09 -14.47
C LEU A 98 -0.01 -5.98 -14.82
N GLU A 99 1.23 -6.34 -15.17
CA GLU A 99 2.28 -5.37 -15.55
C GLU A 99 2.08 -4.78 -16.96
N GLN A 100 1.21 -5.37 -17.80
CA GLN A 100 0.91 -4.84 -19.14
C GLN A 100 -0.19 -3.76 -19.18
N MET A 101 -0.83 -3.45 -18.05
CA MET A 101 -1.94 -2.47 -18.03
C MET A 101 -1.63 -1.16 -17.31
N GLU A 102 -0.42 -0.97 -16.76
CA GLU A 102 -0.05 0.31 -16.12
C GLU A 102 0.57 1.33 -17.08
N ASP A 103 1.09 0.92 -18.25
CA ASP A 103 1.65 1.85 -19.24
C ASP A 103 0.60 2.45 -20.22
N GLU A 104 -0.61 1.88 -20.35
CA GLU A 104 -1.63 2.38 -21.29
C GLU A 104 -2.66 3.35 -20.68
N PHE A 105 -2.67 3.55 -19.36
CA PHE A 105 -3.66 4.39 -18.68
C PHE A 105 -3.14 5.72 -18.14
N GLU A 106 -1.93 6.12 -18.51
CA GLU A 106 -1.33 7.38 -18.03
C GLU A 106 -1.61 8.59 -18.94
N ASP A 107 -2.36 8.46 -20.05
CA ASP A 107 -2.63 9.61 -20.94
C ASP A 107 -3.98 9.52 -21.70
N ILE A 108 -5.13 9.58 -21.00
CA ILE A 108 -6.44 9.97 -21.62
C ILE A 108 -7.40 10.66 -20.64
#